data_AF-A0A7S3YJI1-F1
#
_entry.id   AF-A0A7S3YJI1-F1
#
_cell.length_a   1.000
_cell.length_b   1.000
_cell.length_c   1.000
_cell.angle_alpha   90.00
_cell.angle_beta   90.00
_cell.angle_gamma   90.00
#
_symmetry.space_group_name_H-M   'P 1'
#
loop_
_entity.id
_entity.type
_entity.pdbx_description
1 polymer ?
#
loop_
_entity_poly.entity_id
_entity_poly.type
_entity_poly.pdbx_seq_one_letter_code
_entity_poly.pdbx_strand_id
1 'polypeptide(L)'
;MWRRSKSPRGRDGQLNKQAALEQFHRFFGFDSSEKVLHVCACGLKSSKNSGGFFSGSKSTIEGILYGSTNHLSFIDPRNKKLQTKLPLENVTAIRPGMDSTSLQVETSERKHYFVDFKDRNESMGRFMEIWTQHQSRAASSAFDDPLSIGANVQVMGQNVKVTGRDAMAAAAFAKRHSDKVKVGLNADGSVNVKINPRGRAASSKKKQAAAPRNDDWQVVSGAPRRYVRMRGHTGLQKNRMGIYVEKPELGSGGYSAYKHITGDWYLYYFKSNKFWFVGSRIGKRSGWLYVQSEEQYPDNISKPWRYFWSLRLVRGLPSLDLDDLMMKVLG
;
A
#
# COMPACT_ATOMS: atom_id res chain seq x y z
N MET A 1 -34.70 -13.49 -29.28
CA MET A 1 -34.14 -12.37 -30.07
C MET A 1 -33.67 -11.27 -29.11
N TRP A 2 -32.41 -11.29 -28.66
CA TRP A 2 -31.91 -10.28 -27.70
C TRP A 2 -31.41 -9.05 -28.46
N ARG A 3 -31.98 -7.88 -28.17
CA ARG A 3 -31.44 -6.59 -28.61
C ARG A 3 -29.98 -6.49 -28.14
N ARG A 4 -29.06 -6.16 -29.06
CA ARG A 4 -27.64 -5.88 -28.77
C ARG A 4 -27.56 -4.99 -27.53
N SER A 5 -27.12 -5.52 -26.39
CA SER A 5 -26.85 -4.66 -25.23
C SER A 5 -25.76 -3.68 -25.66
N LYS A 6 -26.01 -2.39 -25.50
CA LYS A 6 -25.07 -1.34 -25.86
C LYS A 6 -23.72 -1.68 -25.22
N SER A 7 -22.66 -1.74 -26.04
CA SER A 7 -21.30 -1.89 -25.54
C SER A 7 -21.07 -0.85 -24.44
N PRO A 8 -20.41 -1.19 -23.32
CA PRO A 8 -20.01 -0.20 -22.32
C PRO A 8 -19.10 0.89 -22.89
N ARG A 9 -18.52 0.65 -24.08
CA ARG A 9 -17.75 1.66 -24.82
C ARG A 9 -18.72 2.56 -25.58
N GLY A 10 -18.70 3.86 -25.27
CA GLY A 10 -19.33 4.90 -26.08
C GLY A 10 -18.69 4.98 -27.48
N ARG A 11 -19.24 5.80 -28.38
CA ARG A 11 -18.69 5.99 -29.74
C ARG A 11 -17.20 6.38 -29.71
N ASP A 12 -16.75 7.02 -28.64
CA ASP A 12 -15.39 7.54 -28.50
C ASP A 12 -14.42 6.53 -27.86
N GLY A 13 -14.87 5.28 -27.66
CA GLY A 13 -14.09 4.23 -26.99
C GLY A 13 -13.95 4.42 -25.48
N GLN A 14 -14.45 5.53 -24.92
CA GLN A 14 -14.52 5.74 -23.48
C GLN A 14 -15.56 4.81 -22.84
N LEU A 15 -15.19 4.23 -21.70
CA LEU A 15 -16.06 3.37 -20.92
C LEU A 15 -17.11 4.22 -20.19
N ASN A 16 -18.39 4.01 -20.50
CA ASN A 16 -19.48 4.58 -19.73
C ASN A 16 -19.52 3.89 -18.35
N LYS A 17 -19.06 4.60 -17.32
CA LYS A 17 -18.95 4.08 -15.95
C LYS A 17 -20.30 3.60 -15.40
N GLN A 18 -21.39 4.30 -15.69
CA GLN A 18 -22.74 3.93 -15.23
C GLN A 18 -23.21 2.61 -15.87
N ALA A 19 -23.04 2.48 -17.18
CA ALA A 19 -23.38 1.24 -17.89
C ALA A 19 -22.52 0.06 -17.42
N ALA A 20 -21.24 0.30 -17.11
CA ALA A 20 -20.35 -0.71 -16.55
C ALA A 20 -20.77 -1.12 -15.13
N LEU A 21 -21.28 -0.18 -14.32
CA LEU A 21 -21.82 -0.45 -12.99
C LEU A 21 -23.09 -1.32 -13.05
N GLU A 22 -24.04 -0.94 -13.90
CA GLU A 22 -25.27 -1.71 -14.13
C GLU A 22 -24.94 -3.13 -14.62
N GLN A 23 -23.96 -3.25 -15.51
CA GLN A 23 -23.44 -4.53 -15.95
C GLN A 23 -22.88 -5.33 -14.76
N PHE A 24 -22.02 -4.73 -13.94
CA PHE A 24 -21.43 -5.38 -12.78
C PHE A 24 -22.48 -5.97 -11.82
N HIS A 25 -23.47 -5.16 -11.40
CA HIS A 25 -24.54 -5.64 -10.51
C HIS A 25 -25.36 -6.75 -11.15
N ARG A 26 -25.66 -6.64 -12.45
CA ARG A 26 -26.41 -7.66 -13.19
C ARG A 26 -25.70 -9.00 -13.26
N PHE A 27 -24.37 -9.00 -13.37
CA PHE A 27 -23.61 -10.22 -13.62
C PHE A 27 -23.28 -11.01 -12.35
N PHE A 28 -22.98 -10.33 -11.26
CA PHE A 28 -22.48 -10.97 -10.06
C PHE A 28 -23.49 -11.04 -8.92
N GLY A 29 -24.65 -10.40 -9.04
CA GLY A 29 -25.70 -10.42 -8.01
C GLY A 29 -25.19 -9.95 -6.65
N PHE A 30 -24.29 -8.97 -6.65
CA PHE A 30 -23.65 -8.50 -5.43
C PHE A 30 -24.67 -7.88 -4.47
N ASP A 31 -24.37 -8.03 -3.18
CA ASP A 31 -25.06 -7.30 -2.14
C ASP A 31 -25.01 -5.79 -2.43
N SER A 32 -26.09 -5.12 -2.12
CA SER A 32 -26.27 -3.67 -2.15
C SER A 32 -25.13 -2.89 -1.47
N SER A 33 -24.40 -3.52 -0.55
CA SER A 33 -23.25 -2.96 0.15
C SER A 33 -21.99 -2.84 -0.74
N GLU A 34 -21.89 -3.59 -1.83
CA GLU A 34 -20.69 -3.63 -2.67
C GLU A 34 -20.64 -2.46 -3.67
N LYS A 35 -19.72 -1.53 -3.42
CA LYS A 35 -19.49 -0.38 -4.32
C LYS A 35 -18.34 -0.67 -5.29
N VAL A 36 -18.55 -0.41 -6.58
CA VAL A 36 -17.48 -0.44 -7.60
C VAL A 36 -16.71 0.88 -7.52
N LEU A 37 -15.39 0.77 -7.37
CA LEU A 37 -14.49 1.92 -7.17
C LEU A 37 -13.62 2.17 -8.39
N HIS A 38 -13.28 1.13 -9.16
CA HIS A 38 -12.49 1.25 -10.38
C HIS A 38 -12.94 0.27 -11.45
N VAL A 39 -12.85 0.67 -12.73
CA VAL A 39 -13.18 -0.18 -13.88
C VAL A 39 -12.21 0.10 -15.01
N CYS A 40 -11.68 -0.95 -15.63
CA CYS A 40 -10.79 -0.82 -16.78
C CYS A 40 -10.94 -2.00 -17.75
N ALA A 41 -10.71 -1.74 -19.04
CA ALA A 41 -10.61 -2.79 -20.05
C ALA A 41 -9.22 -3.42 -20.01
N CYS A 42 -9.15 -4.74 -20.06
CA CYS A 42 -7.91 -5.51 -20.11
C CYS A 42 -8.17 -6.91 -20.69
N GLY A 43 -7.12 -7.68 -20.95
CA GLY A 43 -7.19 -9.10 -21.24
C GLY A 43 -6.85 -9.95 -20.02
N LEU A 44 -7.46 -11.12 -19.87
CA LEU A 44 -7.07 -12.14 -18.89
C LEU A 44 -6.32 -13.26 -19.63
N LYS A 45 -5.04 -13.49 -19.28
CA LYS A 45 -4.27 -14.63 -19.80
C LYS A 45 -4.68 -15.89 -19.04
N SER A 46 -5.15 -16.90 -19.78
CA SER A 46 -5.46 -18.19 -19.19
C SER A 46 -4.19 -18.89 -18.72
N SER A 47 -4.06 -19.08 -17.40
CA SER A 47 -3.02 -19.91 -16.82
C SER A 47 -3.41 -21.37 -17.01
N LYS A 48 -3.22 -21.92 -18.22
CA LYS A 48 -3.16 -23.38 -18.33
C LYS A 48 -1.93 -23.82 -17.53
N ASN A 49 -2.11 -24.75 -16.59
CA ASN A 49 -1.04 -25.49 -15.92
C ASN A 49 -0.30 -26.32 -16.99
N SER A 50 0.53 -25.68 -17.81
CA SER A 50 1.33 -26.35 -18.82
C SER A 50 2.56 -26.93 -18.14
N GLY A 51 2.40 -28.08 -17.50
CA GLY A 51 3.50 -29.01 -17.19
C GLY A 51 4.08 -29.68 -18.44
N GLY A 52 3.80 -29.16 -19.64
CA GLY A 52 4.26 -29.70 -20.91
C GLY A 52 5.08 -28.65 -21.67
N PHE A 53 6.27 -29.06 -22.09
CA PHE A 53 7.32 -28.26 -22.76
C PHE A 53 6.93 -27.67 -24.14
N PHE A 54 5.67 -27.76 -24.55
CA PHE A 54 5.22 -27.24 -25.83
C PHE A 54 4.65 -25.83 -25.65
N SER A 55 5.33 -24.87 -26.30
CA SER A 55 4.97 -23.45 -26.43
C SER A 55 3.66 -23.26 -27.20
N GLY A 56 2.54 -23.71 -26.63
CA GLY A 56 1.21 -23.33 -27.11
C GLY A 56 0.97 -21.85 -26.83
N SER A 57 0.50 -21.10 -27.83
CA SER A 57 0.12 -19.70 -27.67
C SER A 57 -0.91 -19.57 -26.53
N LYS A 58 -0.56 -18.80 -25.50
CA LYS A 58 -1.48 -18.53 -24.39
C LYS A 58 -2.64 -17.70 -24.94
N SER A 59 -3.87 -18.20 -24.84
CA SER A 59 -5.05 -17.42 -25.23
C SER A 59 -5.28 -16.28 -24.23
N THR A 60 -5.40 -15.07 -24.77
CA THR A 60 -5.83 -13.88 -24.02
C THR A 60 -7.32 -13.69 -24.23
N ILE A 61 -8.06 -13.54 -23.14
CA ILE A 61 -9.50 -13.29 -23.17
C ILE A 61 -9.72 -11.82 -22.87
N GLU A 62 -10.13 -11.03 -23.86
CA GLU A 62 -10.49 -9.63 -23.66
C GLU A 62 -11.73 -9.48 -22.77
N GLY A 63 -11.69 -8.52 -21.85
CA GLY A 63 -12.81 -8.23 -20.98
C GLY A 63 -12.64 -6.95 -20.16
N ILE A 64 -13.36 -6.90 -19.04
CA ILE A 64 -13.40 -5.75 -18.15
C ILE A 64 -13.06 -6.23 -16.74
N LEU A 65 -12.09 -5.57 -16.12
CA LEU A 65 -11.70 -5.77 -14.73
C LEU A 65 -12.30 -4.66 -13.87
N TYR A 66 -13.02 -5.08 -12.84
CA TYR A 66 -13.71 -4.26 -11.86
C TYR A 66 -13.01 -4.41 -10.52
N GLY A 67 -12.76 -3.29 -9.85
CA GLY A 67 -12.33 -3.25 -8.46
C GLY A 67 -13.45 -2.69 -7.62
N SER A 68 -13.98 -3.50 -6.71
CA SER A 68 -15.03 -3.12 -5.78
C SER A 68 -14.49 -3.10 -4.35
N THR A 69 -15.34 -2.69 -3.41
CA THR A 69 -15.00 -2.69 -1.98
C THR A 69 -14.52 -4.03 -1.42
N ASN A 70 -14.92 -5.17 -2.02
CA ASN A 70 -14.65 -6.51 -1.49
C ASN A 70 -14.06 -7.48 -2.52
N HIS A 71 -14.08 -7.15 -3.82
CA HIS A 71 -13.64 -8.08 -4.87
C HIS A 71 -12.84 -7.39 -5.98
N LEU A 72 -11.94 -8.15 -6.61
CA LEU A 72 -11.50 -7.91 -7.98
C LEU A 72 -12.25 -8.88 -8.90
N SER A 73 -13.00 -8.35 -9.85
CA SER A 73 -13.87 -9.16 -10.70
C SER A 73 -13.59 -8.91 -12.17
N PHE A 74 -13.43 -9.95 -12.96
CA PHE A 74 -13.23 -9.89 -14.41
C PHE A 74 -14.41 -10.51 -15.14
N ILE A 75 -14.93 -9.81 -16.14
CA ILE A 75 -16.04 -10.26 -16.99
C ILE A 75 -15.55 -10.30 -18.45
N ASP A 76 -15.70 -11.45 -19.10
CA ASP A 76 -15.67 -11.54 -20.56
C ASP A 76 -17.06 -11.12 -21.12
N PRO A 77 -17.17 -9.97 -21.82
CA PRO A 77 -18.45 -9.52 -22.37
C PRO A 77 -19.01 -10.45 -23.45
N ARG A 78 -18.16 -11.29 -24.08
CA ARG A 78 -18.57 -12.26 -25.11
C ARG A 78 -19.05 -13.56 -24.49
N ASN A 79 -18.46 -13.96 -23.35
CA ASN A 79 -18.81 -15.18 -22.65
C ASN A 79 -19.23 -14.90 -21.21
N LYS A 80 -20.55 -14.76 -21.02
CA LYS A 80 -21.18 -14.52 -19.71
C LYS A 80 -20.83 -15.54 -18.62
N LYS A 81 -20.42 -16.76 -18.99
CA LYS A 81 -20.05 -17.82 -18.05
C LYS A 81 -18.61 -17.68 -17.56
N LEU A 82 -17.75 -17.00 -18.31
CA LEU A 82 -16.36 -16.85 -17.95
C LEU A 82 -16.17 -15.59 -17.11
N GLN A 83 -16.35 -15.77 -15.80
CA GLN A 83 -16.16 -14.73 -14.81
C GLN A 83 -15.07 -15.18 -13.85
N THR A 84 -14.16 -14.26 -13.52
CA THR A 84 -13.23 -14.46 -12.42
C THR A 84 -13.62 -13.51 -11.31
N LYS A 85 -13.91 -14.03 -10.12
CA LYS A 85 -14.23 -13.23 -8.94
C LYS A 85 -13.19 -13.56 -7.87
N LEU A 86 -12.42 -12.56 -7.46
CA LEU A 86 -11.33 -12.69 -6.49
C LEU A 86 -11.69 -11.89 -5.25
N PRO A 87 -12.10 -12.53 -4.15
CA PRO A 87 -12.26 -11.87 -2.86
C PRO A 87 -10.95 -11.18 -2.46
N LEU A 88 -11.02 -9.92 -2.02
CA LEU A 88 -9.83 -9.14 -1.66
C LEU A 88 -9.10 -9.70 -0.43
N GLU A 89 -9.81 -10.41 0.44
CA GLU A 89 -9.26 -11.18 1.56
C GLU A 89 -8.32 -12.32 1.09
N ASN A 90 -8.55 -12.86 -0.11
CA ASN A 90 -7.74 -13.93 -0.69
C ASN A 90 -6.57 -13.40 -1.54
N VAL A 91 -6.54 -12.10 -1.82
CA VAL A 91 -5.45 -11.45 -2.58
C VAL A 91 -4.25 -11.24 -1.66
N THR A 92 -3.12 -11.84 -2.02
CA THR A 92 -1.86 -11.77 -1.26
C THR A 92 -0.90 -10.72 -1.81
N ALA A 93 -0.98 -10.42 -3.11
CA ALA A 93 -0.19 -9.35 -3.74
C ALA A 93 -0.81 -8.86 -5.06
N ILE A 94 -0.61 -7.59 -5.36
CA ILE A 94 -0.82 -7.00 -6.69
C ILE A 94 0.53 -6.43 -7.15
N ARG A 95 1.00 -6.87 -8.32
CA ARG A 95 2.33 -6.55 -8.84
C ARG A 95 2.28 -6.10 -10.30
N PRO A 96 3.26 -5.32 -10.78
CA PRO A 96 3.53 -5.19 -12.19
C PRO A 96 3.70 -6.57 -12.84
N GLY A 97 3.16 -6.76 -14.04
CA GLY A 97 3.46 -7.93 -14.85
C GLY A 97 4.83 -7.83 -15.53
N MET A 98 5.10 -8.75 -16.47
CA MET A 98 6.40 -8.81 -17.17
C MET A 98 6.59 -7.68 -18.18
N ASP A 99 5.50 -7.12 -18.70
CA ASP A 99 5.51 -6.04 -19.67
C ASP A 99 4.88 -4.76 -19.09
N SER A 100 5.03 -3.65 -19.81
CA SER A 100 4.53 -2.36 -19.35
C SER A 100 3.01 -2.29 -19.24
N THR A 101 2.29 -3.18 -19.93
CA THR A 101 0.83 -3.20 -20.06
C THR A 101 0.17 -4.34 -19.28
N SER A 102 0.89 -5.01 -18.37
CA SER A 102 0.37 -6.14 -17.59
C SER A 102 0.40 -5.91 -16.08
N LEU A 103 -0.54 -6.58 -15.42
CA LEU A 103 -0.75 -6.59 -13.98
C LEU A 103 -0.87 -8.05 -13.54
N GLN A 104 -0.16 -8.42 -12.49
CA GLN A 104 -0.27 -9.73 -11.86
C GLN A 104 -0.97 -9.60 -10.51
N VAL A 105 -2.02 -10.39 -10.30
CA VAL A 105 -2.71 -10.52 -9.00
C VAL A 105 -2.45 -11.93 -8.47
N GLU A 106 -1.80 -12.01 -7.30
CA GLU A 106 -1.52 -13.27 -6.60
C GLU A 106 -2.62 -13.50 -5.55
N THR A 107 -3.21 -14.68 -5.54
CA THR A 107 -4.06 -15.17 -4.44
C THR A 107 -3.34 -16.28 -3.68
N SER A 108 -3.93 -16.78 -2.60
CA SER A 108 -3.46 -17.98 -1.88
C SER A 108 -3.41 -19.22 -2.78
N GLU A 109 -4.28 -19.30 -3.78
CA GLU A 109 -4.42 -20.49 -4.64
C GLU A 109 -3.63 -20.39 -5.94
N ARG A 110 -3.60 -19.21 -6.58
CA ARG A 110 -3.05 -19.07 -7.94
C ARG A 110 -2.66 -17.64 -8.30
N LYS A 111 -2.03 -17.50 -9.46
CA LYS A 111 -1.65 -16.22 -10.05
C LYS A 111 -2.56 -15.89 -11.24
N HIS A 112 -3.07 -14.67 -11.26
CA HIS A 112 -3.87 -14.11 -12.34
C HIS A 112 -3.07 -13.07 -13.10
N TYR A 113 -3.06 -13.18 -14.42
CA TYR A 113 -2.32 -12.26 -15.29
C TYR A 113 -3.31 -11.48 -16.16
N PHE A 114 -3.40 -10.19 -15.87
CA PHE A 114 -4.16 -9.25 -16.66
C PHE A 114 -3.20 -8.49 -17.58
N VAL A 115 -3.59 -8.25 -18.83
CA VAL A 115 -2.75 -7.69 -19.90
C VAL A 115 -3.50 -6.62 -20.67
N ASP A 116 -2.81 -5.93 -21.58
CA ASP A 116 -3.41 -4.98 -22.52
C ASP A 116 -4.15 -3.81 -21.84
N PHE A 117 -3.66 -3.37 -20.67
CA PHE A 117 -4.17 -2.16 -20.03
C PHE A 117 -3.79 -0.92 -20.84
N LYS A 118 -4.75 -0.03 -21.09
CA LYS A 118 -4.49 1.28 -21.71
C LYS A 118 -3.60 2.15 -20.83
N ASP A 119 -3.91 2.23 -19.54
CA ASP A 119 -3.06 2.82 -18.51
C ASP A 119 -2.91 1.85 -17.34
N ARG A 120 -1.85 1.04 -17.40
CA ARG A 120 -1.55 0.02 -16.40
C ARG A 120 -1.21 0.64 -15.05
N ASN A 121 -0.47 1.74 -15.02
CA ASN A 121 0.02 2.33 -13.78
C ASN A 121 -1.11 2.98 -13.00
N GLU A 122 -1.98 3.73 -13.68
CA GLU A 122 -3.20 4.28 -13.08
C GLU A 122 -4.07 3.15 -12.53
N SER A 123 -4.35 2.13 -13.34
CA SER A 123 -5.21 1.01 -12.92
C SER A 123 -4.63 0.23 -11.75
N MET A 124 -3.32 -0.07 -11.78
CA MET A 124 -2.63 -0.73 -10.67
C MET A 124 -2.68 0.11 -9.39
N GLY A 125 -2.47 1.43 -9.50
CA GLY A 125 -2.56 2.36 -8.36
C GLY A 125 -3.93 2.30 -7.70
N ARG A 126 -5.01 2.36 -8.50
CA ARG A 126 -6.39 2.25 -8.01
C ARG A 126 -6.68 0.89 -7.38
N PHE A 127 -6.27 -0.22 -7.99
CA PHE A 127 -6.49 -1.55 -7.40
C PHE A 127 -5.71 -1.75 -6.09
N MET A 128 -4.49 -1.22 -5.99
CA MET A 128 -3.70 -1.25 -4.76
C MET A 128 -4.35 -0.43 -3.66
N GLU A 129 -4.90 0.75 -3.99
CA GLU A 129 -5.65 1.58 -3.06
C GLU A 129 -6.88 0.82 -2.51
N ILE A 130 -7.69 0.23 -3.40
CA ILE A 130 -8.87 -0.56 -3.05
C ILE A 130 -8.50 -1.73 -2.12
N TRP A 131 -7.48 -2.50 -2.48
CA TRP A 131 -7.02 -3.63 -1.69
C TRP A 131 -6.51 -3.20 -0.31
N THR A 132 -5.73 -2.11 -0.24
CA THR A 132 -5.23 -1.57 1.04
C THR A 132 -6.38 -1.09 1.94
N GLN A 133 -7.36 -0.39 1.38
CA GLN A 133 -8.55 0.04 2.11
C GLN A 133 -9.38 -1.13 2.64
N HIS A 134 -9.47 -2.23 1.90
CA HIS A 134 -10.11 -3.45 2.36
C HIS A 134 -9.36 -4.07 3.56
N GLN A 135 -8.03 -4.21 3.46
CA GLN A 135 -7.20 -4.75 4.55
C GLN A 135 -7.29 -3.89 5.83
N SER A 136 -7.31 -2.56 5.70
CA SER A 136 -7.49 -1.67 6.85
C SER A 136 -8.86 -1.83 7.51
N ARG A 137 -9.94 -1.99 6.73
CA ARG A 137 -11.30 -2.21 7.26
C ARG A 137 -11.42 -3.55 7.97
N ALA A 138 -10.86 -4.62 7.39
CA ALA A 138 -10.82 -5.94 8.01
C ALA A 138 -10.03 -5.93 9.33
N ALA A 139 -8.94 -5.16 9.38
CA ALA A 139 -8.19 -4.97 10.61
C ALA A 139 -9.01 -4.21 11.67
N SER A 140 -9.71 -3.13 11.29
CA SER A 140 -10.58 -2.37 12.21
C SER A 140 -11.74 -3.21 12.74
N SER A 141 -12.44 -3.97 11.89
CA SER A 141 -13.57 -4.80 12.32
C SER A 141 -13.16 -5.90 13.30
N ALA A 142 -11.91 -6.38 13.21
CA ALA A 142 -11.38 -7.35 14.17
C ALA A 142 -11.18 -6.76 15.59
N PHE A 143 -11.15 -5.43 15.74
CA PHE A 143 -11.09 -4.77 17.05
C PHE A 143 -12.45 -4.46 17.64
N ASP A 144 -13.47 -4.26 16.81
CA ASP A 144 -14.81 -3.84 17.25
C ASP A 144 -15.66 -5.00 17.81
N ASP A 145 -15.30 -6.26 17.52
CA ASP A 145 -15.93 -7.44 18.13
C ASP A 145 -14.89 -8.45 18.65
N PRO A 146 -14.31 -8.24 19.85
CA PRO A 146 -13.34 -9.14 20.44
C PRO A 146 -13.92 -10.51 20.83
N LEU A 147 -15.25 -10.70 20.76
CA LEU A 147 -15.93 -11.95 21.09
C LEU A 147 -16.13 -12.86 19.87
N SER A 148 -15.91 -12.36 18.65
CA SER A 148 -16.02 -13.14 17.40
C SER A 148 -14.76 -13.96 17.05
N ILE A 149 -13.65 -13.75 17.77
CA ILE A 149 -12.47 -14.61 17.67
C ILE A 149 -12.82 -15.89 18.42
N GLY A 150 -12.90 -17.03 17.71
CA GLY A 150 -13.23 -18.36 18.26
C GLY A 150 -12.17 -18.94 19.21
N ALA A 151 -11.41 -18.07 19.87
CA ALA A 151 -10.47 -18.37 20.91
C ALA A 151 -11.11 -18.05 22.26
N ASN A 152 -11.39 -19.08 23.08
CA ASN A 152 -11.73 -18.84 24.47
C ASN A 152 -10.44 -18.48 25.20
N VAL A 153 -10.34 -17.21 25.60
CA VAL A 153 -9.21 -16.66 26.36
C VAL A 153 -9.58 -16.61 27.83
N GLN A 154 -8.93 -17.44 28.64
CA GLN A 154 -9.07 -17.43 30.10
C GLN A 154 -7.82 -16.79 30.72
N VAL A 155 -8.00 -15.67 31.42
CA VAL A 155 -6.90 -14.97 32.12
C VAL A 155 -6.88 -15.41 33.58
N MET A 156 -5.78 -16.04 34.00
CA MET A 156 -5.55 -16.51 35.37
C MET A 156 -4.27 -15.88 35.93
N GLY A 157 -4.39 -14.64 36.41
CA GLY A 157 -3.24 -13.85 36.87
C GLY A 157 -2.30 -13.49 35.72
N GLN A 158 -1.03 -13.94 35.80
CA GLN A 158 -0.02 -13.73 34.74
C GLN A 158 -0.05 -14.79 33.63
N ASN A 159 -0.96 -15.76 33.74
CA ASN A 159 -1.12 -16.81 32.74
C ASN A 159 -2.36 -16.52 31.91
N VAL A 160 -2.20 -16.54 30.60
CA VAL A 160 -3.31 -16.50 29.66
C VAL A 160 -3.41 -17.87 29.01
N LYS A 161 -4.54 -18.56 29.22
CA LYS A 161 -4.86 -19.81 28.52
C LYS A 161 -5.68 -19.46 27.29
N VAL A 162 -5.15 -19.76 26.11
CA VAL A 162 -5.85 -19.62 24.83
C VAL A 162 -6.24 -21.01 24.34
N THR A 163 -7.52 -21.23 24.11
CA THR A 163 -8.08 -22.48 23.56
C THR A 163 -8.84 -22.19 22.27
N GLY A 164 -9.00 -23.19 21.40
CA GLY A 164 -9.77 -23.05 20.15
C GLY A 164 -8.90 -22.99 18.90
N ARG A 165 -9.55 -22.67 17.75
CA ARG A 165 -8.97 -22.78 16.39
C ARG A 165 -7.71 -21.93 16.21
N ASP A 166 -7.60 -20.85 16.97
CA ASP A 166 -6.54 -19.84 16.84
C ASP A 166 -5.46 -19.94 17.91
N ALA A 167 -5.49 -20.97 18.78
CA ALA A 167 -4.46 -21.18 19.81
C ALA A 167 -3.05 -21.25 19.18
N MET A 168 -2.93 -21.88 18.01
CA MET A 168 -1.67 -21.97 17.26
C MET A 168 -1.20 -20.63 16.68
N ALA A 169 -2.12 -19.75 16.26
CA ALA A 169 -1.79 -18.41 15.81
C ALA A 169 -1.32 -17.52 16.98
N ALA A 170 -1.97 -17.65 18.14
CA ALA A 170 -1.53 -17.00 19.38
C ALA A 170 -0.15 -17.50 19.84
N ALA A 171 0.12 -18.80 19.75
CA ALA A 171 1.46 -19.36 19.98
C ALA A 171 2.51 -18.82 19.00
N ALA A 172 2.19 -18.73 17.71
CA ALA A 172 3.10 -18.21 16.70
C ALA A 172 3.43 -16.71 16.94
N PHE A 173 2.42 -15.92 17.30
CA PHE A 173 2.59 -14.52 17.70
C PHE A 173 3.47 -14.39 18.95
N ALA A 174 3.17 -15.14 20.01
CA ALA A 174 3.92 -15.09 21.26
C ALA A 174 5.37 -15.60 21.10
N LYS A 175 5.62 -16.57 20.20
CA LYS A 175 6.99 -17.03 19.86
C LYS A 175 7.83 -15.93 19.20
N ARG A 176 7.23 -15.03 18.41
CA ARG A 176 7.92 -13.85 17.84
C ARG A 176 8.30 -12.81 18.90
N HIS A 177 7.69 -12.88 20.08
CA HIS A 177 7.95 -12.02 21.25
C HIS A 177 8.49 -12.84 22.44
N SER A 178 9.26 -13.90 22.15
CA SER A 178 9.80 -14.83 23.14
C SER A 178 10.76 -14.19 24.15
N ASP A 179 11.24 -12.98 23.88
CA ASP A 179 12.01 -12.15 24.80
C ASP A 179 11.18 -11.65 26.01
N LYS A 180 9.85 -11.60 25.87
CA LYS A 180 8.93 -11.06 26.89
C LYS A 180 7.90 -12.09 27.37
N VAL A 181 7.78 -13.20 26.65
CA VAL A 181 6.67 -14.14 26.81
C VAL A 181 7.19 -15.58 26.74
N LYS A 182 6.90 -16.37 27.78
CA LYS A 182 7.10 -17.83 27.73
C LYS A 182 5.81 -18.47 27.23
N VAL A 183 5.92 -19.31 26.22
CA VAL A 183 4.81 -20.04 25.61
C VAL A 183 4.99 -21.53 25.90
N GLY A 184 4.00 -22.16 26.52
CA GLY A 184 3.91 -23.59 26.71
C GLY A 184 2.71 -24.16 25.95
N LEU A 185 2.90 -25.26 25.24
CA LEU A 185 1.80 -26.06 24.70
C LEU A 185 1.43 -27.12 25.73
N ASN A 186 0.15 -27.20 26.06
CA ASN A 186 -0.40 -28.23 26.93
C ASN A 186 -0.75 -29.49 26.10
N ALA A 187 -0.87 -30.63 26.78
CA ALA A 187 -1.26 -31.90 26.12
C ALA A 187 -2.66 -31.86 25.50
N ASP A 188 -3.55 -30.97 25.97
CA ASP A 188 -4.88 -30.73 25.41
C ASP A 188 -4.89 -29.82 24.16
N GLY A 189 -3.71 -29.44 23.65
CA GLY A 189 -3.55 -28.55 22.50
C GLY A 189 -3.75 -27.05 22.81
N SER A 190 -4.05 -26.70 24.07
CA SER A 190 -4.15 -25.30 24.48
C SER A 190 -2.78 -24.66 24.68
N VAL A 191 -2.73 -23.33 24.59
CA VAL A 191 -1.49 -22.57 24.72
C VAL A 191 -1.53 -21.76 26.01
N ASN A 192 -0.54 -22.00 26.87
CA ASN A 192 -0.27 -21.21 28.06
C ASN A 192 0.76 -20.13 27.74
N VAL A 193 0.36 -18.88 27.92
CA VAL A 193 1.20 -17.72 27.71
C VAL A 193 1.50 -17.10 29.07
N LYS A 194 2.77 -17.18 29.51
CA LYS A 194 3.24 -16.54 30.75
C LYS A 194 4.04 -15.31 30.42
N ILE A 195 3.50 -14.15 30.76
CA ILE A 195 4.19 -12.87 30.60
C ILE A 195 5.19 -12.74 31.74
N ASN A 196 6.46 -12.50 31.45
CA ASN A 196 7.49 -12.41 32.47
C ASN A 196 7.68 -10.93 32.85
N PRO A 197 7.15 -10.44 33.98
CA PRO A 197 7.16 -9.01 34.30
C PRO A 197 8.54 -8.48 34.72
N ARG A 198 9.55 -9.35 34.88
CA ARG A 198 10.88 -8.99 35.37
C ARG A 198 11.98 -9.51 34.44
N GLY A 199 12.14 -8.85 33.30
CA GLY A 199 13.43 -8.79 32.62
C GLY A 199 14.41 -7.98 33.47
N ARG A 200 15.01 -8.59 34.49
CA ARG A 200 16.17 -8.02 35.18
C ARG A 200 17.36 -8.18 34.22
N ALA A 201 17.68 -7.12 33.50
CA ALA A 201 18.86 -7.05 32.66
C ALA A 201 20.11 -7.24 33.54
N ALA A 202 20.90 -8.28 33.24
CA ALA A 202 22.27 -8.37 33.73
C ALA A 202 23.08 -7.21 33.14
N SER A 203 23.80 -6.52 34.01
CA SER A 203 24.47 -5.26 33.74
C SER A 203 25.68 -5.42 32.81
N SER A 204 25.58 -4.87 31.60
CA SER A 204 26.70 -4.21 30.94
C SER A 204 26.29 -2.77 30.69
N LYS A 205 27.01 -1.82 31.29
CA LYS A 205 26.82 -0.38 31.09
C LYS A 205 26.94 -0.02 29.60
N LYS A 206 25.82 0.00 28.89
CA LYS A 206 25.64 0.86 27.71
C LYS A 206 24.17 1.28 27.68
N LYS A 207 23.96 2.55 27.97
CA LYS A 207 22.66 3.23 28.06
C LYS A 207 21.99 3.21 26.67
N GLN A 208 21.19 2.19 26.38
CA GLN A 208 20.28 2.17 25.24
C GLN A 208 18.86 2.42 25.74
N ALA A 209 18.36 3.62 25.43
CA ALA A 209 16.99 4.04 25.69
C ALA A 209 16.03 3.21 24.81
N ALA A 210 14.89 2.84 25.39
CA ALA A 210 13.79 2.20 24.69
C ALA A 210 13.31 3.09 23.52
N ALA A 211 12.98 2.48 22.38
CA ALA A 211 12.38 3.19 21.26
C ALA A 211 11.02 3.79 21.68
N PRO A 212 10.79 5.10 21.52
CA PRO A 212 9.53 5.73 21.88
C PRO A 212 8.39 5.29 20.95
N ARG A 213 7.16 5.28 21.49
CA ARG A 213 5.92 5.22 20.70
C ARG A 213 5.88 6.43 19.76
N ASN A 214 5.37 6.24 18.54
CA ASN A 214 5.45 7.20 17.43
C ASN A 214 4.84 8.59 17.69
N ASP A 215 4.09 8.78 18.78
CA ASP A 215 3.36 10.02 19.04
C ASP A 215 3.87 10.83 20.26
N ASP A 216 4.83 10.30 21.03
CA ASP A 216 5.42 10.99 22.19
C ASP A 216 6.94 11.18 22.02
N TRP A 217 7.33 12.17 21.21
CA TRP A 217 8.72 12.63 21.18
C TRP A 217 8.94 13.64 22.31
N GLN A 218 9.36 13.15 23.48
CA GLN A 218 9.82 14.03 24.54
C GLN A 218 11.06 14.80 24.08
N VAL A 219 10.95 16.14 24.16
CA VAL A 219 12.01 17.10 23.89
C VAL A 219 13.15 16.86 24.87
N VAL A 220 14.20 16.16 24.44
CA VAL A 220 15.46 16.10 25.18
C VAL A 220 16.07 17.49 25.14
N SER A 221 16.31 18.09 26.31
CA SER A 221 16.78 19.47 26.50
C SER A 221 18.04 19.76 25.67
N GLY A 222 17.88 20.57 24.62
CA GLY A 222 18.98 21.01 23.76
C GLY A 222 18.46 21.54 22.44
N ALA A 223 18.05 22.82 22.42
CA ALA A 223 17.47 23.58 21.31
C ALA A 223 16.24 22.93 20.62
N PRO A 224 15.20 23.72 20.26
CA PRO A 224 14.10 23.18 19.47
C PRO A 224 14.64 22.71 18.11
N ARG A 225 14.73 21.39 17.92
CA ARG A 225 15.05 20.81 16.61
C ARG A 225 13.83 21.03 15.73
N ARG A 226 13.97 21.82 14.67
CA ARG A 226 12.89 21.94 13.68
C ARG A 226 12.74 20.59 12.97
N TYR A 227 11.49 20.25 12.68
CA TYR A 227 11.18 19.10 11.86
C TYR A 227 10.13 19.52 10.84
N VAL A 228 10.01 18.70 9.81
CA VAL A 228 9.13 18.94 8.68
C VAL A 228 8.42 17.63 8.37
N ARG A 229 7.09 17.65 8.31
CA ARG A 229 6.32 16.47 7.91
C ARG A 229 5.87 16.60 6.45
N MET A 230 6.41 15.73 5.60
CA MET A 230 5.98 15.61 4.21
C MET A 230 4.81 14.62 4.11
N ARG A 231 3.71 15.05 3.52
CA ARG A 231 2.51 14.23 3.27
C ARG A 231 2.17 14.21 1.79
N GLY A 232 1.79 13.02 1.30
CA GLY A 232 1.18 12.82 -0.01
C GLY A 232 0.99 11.34 -0.32
N HIS A 233 0.80 11.02 -1.60
CA HIS A 233 0.39 9.69 -2.04
C HIS A 233 1.47 8.62 -1.78
N THR A 234 1.22 7.72 -0.83
CA THR A 234 2.19 6.70 -0.38
C THR A 234 2.43 5.59 -1.41
N GLY A 235 1.53 5.40 -2.37
CA GLY A 235 1.62 4.30 -3.33
C GLY A 235 2.85 4.36 -4.25
N LEU A 236 3.35 5.56 -4.55
CA LEU A 236 4.51 5.72 -5.42
C LEU A 236 5.80 5.92 -4.62
N GLN A 237 5.72 6.60 -3.46
CA GLN A 237 6.91 7.10 -2.74
C GLN A 237 6.81 6.98 -1.22
N LYS A 238 6.30 5.84 -0.73
CA LYS A 238 6.15 5.53 0.70
C LYS A 238 7.38 5.89 1.54
N ASN A 239 8.59 5.62 1.03
CA ASN A 239 9.83 5.79 1.78
C ASN A 239 10.33 7.24 1.88
N ARG A 240 9.67 8.18 1.18
CA ARG A 240 10.06 9.61 1.12
C ARG A 240 9.05 10.53 1.80
N MET A 241 7.86 10.01 2.11
CA MET A 241 6.89 10.67 2.98
C MET A 241 7.26 10.40 4.43
N GLY A 242 6.89 11.31 5.34
CA GLY A 242 7.18 11.15 6.77
C GLY A 242 7.79 12.39 7.39
N ILE A 243 8.57 12.18 8.44
CA ILE A 243 9.16 13.25 9.24
C ILE A 243 10.64 13.40 8.87
N TYR A 244 11.04 14.63 8.58
CA TYR A 244 12.41 15.04 8.35
C TYR A 244 12.84 15.94 9.50
N VAL A 245 13.99 15.64 10.10
CA VAL A 245 14.54 16.42 11.21
C VAL A 245 15.69 17.27 10.69
N GLU A 246 15.71 18.54 11.07
CA GLU A 246 16.73 19.50 10.65
C GLU A 246 18.14 19.03 11.05
N LYS A 247 19.07 19.26 10.13
CA LYS A 247 20.51 19.00 10.21
C LYS A 247 21.26 20.23 9.68
N PRO A 248 21.40 21.30 10.48
CA PRO A 248 22.03 22.55 10.05
C PRO A 248 23.45 22.33 9.51
N GLU A 249 24.18 21.37 10.06
CA GLU A 249 25.54 20.99 9.67
C GLU A 249 25.64 20.39 8.25
N LEU A 250 24.51 19.91 7.72
CA LEU A 250 24.41 19.37 6.36
C LEU A 250 23.91 20.42 5.35
N GLY A 251 23.61 21.63 5.81
CA GLY A 251 23.14 22.75 5.01
C GLY A 251 24.22 23.36 4.11
N SER A 252 23.79 24.18 3.15
CA SER A 252 24.70 24.93 2.28
C SER A 252 24.10 26.27 1.90
N GLY A 253 24.91 27.33 1.94
CA GLY A 253 24.52 28.66 1.46
C GLY A 253 23.39 29.33 2.25
N GLY A 254 23.29 29.07 3.57
CA GLY A 254 22.26 29.67 4.45
C GLY A 254 20.96 28.87 4.57
N TYR A 255 20.90 27.68 3.96
CA TYR A 255 19.76 26.78 4.00
C TYR A 255 20.12 25.50 4.75
N SER A 256 19.33 25.14 5.75
CA SER A 256 19.46 23.85 6.45
C SER A 256 19.03 22.69 5.56
N ALA A 257 19.69 21.54 5.71
CA ALA A 257 19.17 20.28 5.19
C ALA A 257 18.41 19.54 6.30
N TYR A 258 17.56 18.60 5.93
CA TYR A 258 16.81 17.76 6.86
C TYR A 258 16.99 16.29 6.49
N LYS A 259 17.11 15.43 7.50
CA LYS A 259 17.25 13.97 7.31
C LYS A 259 15.97 13.25 7.72
N HIS A 260 15.52 12.31 6.90
CA HIS A 260 14.36 11.48 7.20
C HIS A 260 14.61 10.59 8.43
N ILE A 261 13.60 10.42 9.30
CA ILE A 261 13.77 9.69 10.56
C ILE A 261 14.00 8.18 10.39
N THR A 262 13.46 7.57 9.33
CA THR A 262 13.49 6.10 9.13
C THR A 262 14.30 5.65 7.91
N GLY A 263 14.98 6.56 7.20
CA GLY A 263 15.73 6.17 6.00
C GLY A 263 16.77 7.18 5.55
N ASP A 264 17.54 6.81 4.53
CA ASP A 264 18.61 7.65 3.96
C ASP A 264 18.06 8.60 2.87
N TRP A 265 17.05 9.37 3.26
CA TRP A 265 16.48 10.44 2.45
C TRP A 265 16.75 11.79 3.10
N TYR A 266 17.04 12.76 2.25
CA TYR A 266 17.37 14.12 2.64
C TYR A 266 16.46 15.08 1.90
N LEU A 267 15.97 16.07 2.64
CA LEU A 267 15.30 17.25 2.14
C LEU A 267 16.32 18.40 2.16
N TYR A 268 16.70 18.92 1.01
CA TYR A 268 17.79 19.89 0.90
C TYR A 268 17.54 20.93 -0.18
N TYR A 269 18.12 22.11 -0.01
CA TYR A 269 18.10 23.17 -1.00
C TYR A 269 19.28 23.06 -1.98
N PHE A 270 19.00 23.22 -3.27
CA PHE A 270 19.99 23.21 -4.34
C PHE A 270 20.08 24.61 -4.98
N LYS A 271 21.05 25.38 -4.50
CA LYS A 271 21.21 26.81 -4.77
C LYS A 271 21.27 27.16 -6.26
N SER A 272 21.98 26.39 -7.08
CA SER A 272 22.21 26.72 -8.50
C SER A 272 20.93 26.85 -9.32
N ASN A 273 19.87 26.12 -8.94
CA ASN A 273 18.59 26.17 -9.66
C ASN A 273 17.45 26.76 -8.82
N LYS A 274 17.69 27.10 -7.55
CA LYS A 274 16.66 27.56 -6.60
C LYS A 274 15.53 26.55 -6.37
N PHE A 275 15.90 25.29 -6.13
CA PHE A 275 14.97 24.19 -5.85
C PHE A 275 15.23 23.57 -4.49
N TRP A 276 14.15 23.20 -3.82
CA TRP A 276 14.18 22.20 -2.77
C TRP A 276 14.00 20.81 -3.38
N PHE A 277 14.76 19.84 -2.90
CA PHE A 277 14.75 18.45 -3.36
C PHE A 277 14.57 17.48 -2.20
N VAL A 278 13.92 16.35 -2.49
CA VAL A 278 14.02 15.13 -1.68
C VAL A 278 14.83 14.10 -2.45
N GLY A 279 15.98 13.70 -1.91
CA GLY A 279 16.92 12.80 -2.57
C GLY A 279 17.75 12.00 -1.58
N SER A 280 18.42 10.95 -2.07
CA SER A 280 19.26 10.08 -1.21
C SER A 280 20.64 10.67 -0.93
N ARG A 281 21.02 11.78 -1.61
CA ARG A 281 22.30 12.46 -1.46
C ARG A 281 22.11 13.97 -1.57
N ILE A 282 22.66 14.71 -0.62
CA ILE A 282 22.63 16.19 -0.61
C ILE A 282 23.51 16.74 -1.74
N GLY A 283 23.12 17.88 -2.30
CA GLY A 283 23.92 18.64 -3.27
C GLY A 283 23.91 18.08 -4.69
N LYS A 284 23.16 17.00 -4.97
CA LYS A 284 22.95 16.52 -6.34
C LYS A 284 21.82 17.30 -7.02
N ARG A 285 22.00 17.62 -8.31
CA ARG A 285 20.95 18.15 -9.20
C ARG A 285 19.97 17.05 -9.65
N SER A 286 19.67 16.13 -8.76
CA SER A 286 18.74 15.04 -8.97
C SER A 286 18.11 14.68 -7.63
N GLY A 287 16.79 14.78 -7.56
CA GLY A 287 15.97 14.29 -6.46
C GLY A 287 14.84 13.46 -7.04
N TRP A 288 14.01 12.90 -6.17
CA TRP A 288 12.77 12.22 -6.58
C TRP A 288 11.56 13.14 -6.48
N LEU A 289 11.64 14.12 -5.59
CA LEU A 289 10.66 15.19 -5.43
C LEU A 289 11.40 16.53 -5.49
N TYR A 290 10.76 17.54 -6.03
CA TYR A 290 11.30 18.87 -6.10
C TYR A 290 10.24 19.96 -6.09
N VAL A 291 10.59 21.14 -5.61
CA VAL A 291 9.77 22.34 -5.72
C VAL A 291 10.67 23.55 -5.94
N GLN A 292 10.28 24.44 -6.85
CA GLN A 292 11.03 25.68 -7.09
C GLN A 292 10.56 26.74 -6.09
N SER A 293 11.38 27.01 -5.08
CA SER A 293 11.07 27.97 -4.03
C SER A 293 12.34 28.57 -3.47
N GLU A 294 12.33 29.86 -3.15
CA GLU A 294 13.44 30.57 -2.51
C GLU A 294 13.25 30.69 -0.99
N GLU A 295 12.17 30.12 -0.45
CA GLU A 295 11.92 30.08 0.99
C GLU A 295 13.08 29.43 1.74
N GLN A 296 13.51 30.07 2.83
CA GLN A 296 14.64 29.61 3.64
C GLN A 296 14.36 28.27 4.33
N TYR A 297 13.09 28.00 4.65
CA TYR A 297 12.66 26.78 5.31
C TYR A 297 11.54 26.09 4.51
N PRO A 298 11.53 24.76 4.44
CA PRO A 298 10.62 24.03 3.57
C PRO A 298 9.16 24.03 4.05
N ASP A 299 8.92 24.24 5.34
CA ASP A 299 7.60 24.44 5.96
C ASP A 299 6.91 25.73 5.50
N ASN A 300 7.67 26.73 5.05
CA ASN A 300 7.12 27.94 4.45
C ASN A 300 6.72 27.76 2.97
N ILE A 301 7.05 26.62 2.35
CA ILE A 301 6.77 26.41 0.93
C ILE A 301 5.30 26.04 0.74
N SER A 302 4.54 27.00 0.23
CA SER A 302 3.14 26.82 -0.18
C SER A 302 2.97 26.20 -1.57
N LYS A 303 4.02 26.22 -2.40
CA LYS A 303 4.00 25.70 -3.78
C LYS A 303 3.92 24.18 -3.81
N PRO A 304 3.26 23.60 -4.83
CA PRO A 304 3.15 22.15 -4.95
C PRO A 304 4.50 21.50 -5.27
N TRP A 305 4.77 20.38 -4.60
CA TRP A 305 5.92 19.54 -4.90
C TRP A 305 5.65 18.69 -6.13
N ARG A 306 6.64 18.62 -7.02
CA ARG A 306 6.60 17.83 -8.25
C ARG A 306 7.49 16.62 -8.12
N TYR A 307 7.15 15.57 -8.84
CA TYR A 307 8.01 14.41 -8.93
C TYR A 307 9.01 14.58 -10.06
N PHE A 308 10.25 14.22 -9.79
CA PHE A 308 11.30 14.14 -10.81
C PHE A 308 11.21 12.78 -11.51
N TRP A 309 10.26 12.66 -12.44
CA TRP A 309 10.24 11.53 -13.36
C TRP A 309 11.21 11.91 -14.47
N SER A 310 12.16 11.04 -14.81
CA SER A 310 13.09 11.32 -15.89
C SER A 310 12.28 11.64 -17.15
N LEU A 311 12.43 12.87 -17.66
CA LEU A 311 11.81 13.37 -18.89
C LEU A 311 12.11 12.52 -20.14
N ARG A 312 13.00 11.51 -20.03
CA ARG A 312 13.31 10.59 -21.14
C ARG A 312 12.23 9.54 -21.42
N LEU A 313 11.27 9.29 -20.51
CA LEU A 313 10.26 8.24 -20.72
C LEU A 313 8.87 8.72 -21.13
N VAL A 314 8.63 10.04 -21.18
CA VAL A 314 7.28 10.58 -21.41
C VAL A 314 7.30 11.80 -22.33
N ARG A 315 7.58 11.58 -23.62
CA ARG A 315 6.96 12.39 -24.67
C ARG A 315 5.69 11.64 -25.08
N GLY A 316 4.56 11.88 -24.40
CA GLY A 316 3.30 11.28 -24.85
C GLY A 316 2.18 11.07 -23.83
N LEU A 317 2.33 11.38 -22.54
CA LEU A 317 1.18 11.36 -21.63
C LEU A 317 0.53 12.75 -21.61
N PRO A 318 -0.81 12.85 -21.82
CA PRO A 318 -1.53 14.08 -21.52
C PRO A 318 -1.32 14.42 -20.04
N SER A 319 -1.27 15.72 -19.73
CA SER A 319 -1.07 16.22 -18.38
C SER A 319 -2.03 15.53 -17.42
N LEU A 320 -1.51 14.61 -16.61
CA LEU A 320 -2.18 14.22 -15.38
C LEU A 320 -2.40 15.51 -14.61
N ASP A 321 -3.65 15.76 -14.26
CA ASP A 321 -4.06 16.92 -13.49
C ASP A 321 -3.29 16.89 -12.16
N LEU A 322 -2.24 17.70 -12.08
CA LEU A 322 -1.26 17.71 -11.00
C LEU A 322 -1.83 18.29 -9.71
N ASP A 323 -3.04 18.86 -9.78
CA ASP A 323 -3.74 19.50 -8.67
C ASP A 323 -4.24 18.49 -7.61
N ASP A 324 -4.42 17.21 -7.97
CA ASP A 324 -4.78 16.15 -7.02
C ASP A 324 -3.56 15.57 -6.26
N LEU A 325 -2.34 16.02 -6.59
CA LEU A 325 -1.09 15.63 -5.93
C LEU A 325 -0.47 16.78 -5.12
N MET A 326 -1.34 17.60 -4.53
CA MET A 326 -1.00 18.67 -3.59
C MET A 326 -0.37 18.09 -2.31
N MET A 327 0.97 18.00 -2.32
CA MET A 327 1.78 17.75 -1.14
C MET A 327 1.83 18.99 -0.27
N LYS A 328 1.32 18.90 0.96
CA LYS A 328 1.48 19.96 1.97
C LYS A 328 2.64 19.64 2.89
N VAL A 329 3.50 20.63 3.11
CA VAL A 329 4.47 20.62 4.18
C VAL A 329 3.78 21.23 5.40
N LEU A 330 3.78 20.51 6.52
CA LEU A 330 3.28 21.03 7.79
C LEU A 330 4.48 21.23 8.72
N GLY A 331 4.65 22.48 9.19
CA GLY A 331 5.49 22.85 10.32
C GLY A 331 4.77 22.62 11.64
#